data_AF-A0A137Q3E9-F1
#
_entry.id   AF-A0A137Q3E9-F1
#
_cell.length_a   1.000
_cell.length_b   1.000
_cell.length_c   1.000
_cell.angle_alpha   90.00
_cell.angle_beta   90.00
_cell.angle_gamma   90.00
#
_symmetry.space_group_name_H-M   'P 1'
#
loop_
_entity.id
_entity.type
_entity.pdbx_description
1 polymer ?
#
loop_
_entity_poly.entity_id
_entity_poly.type
_entity_poly.pdbx_seq_one_letter_code
_entity_poly.pdbx_strand_id
1 'polypeptide(L)' 'LPPNLVDSFKEYKVEKIIKHKGTPQGMKYLIRWKGYSPSDDTWEWEDDLEYSGELLREYKDANKLPQDNAETCFKPIK' A
#
# COMPACT_ATOMS: atom_id res chain seq x y z
N LEU A 1 -29.21 -19.24 0.86
CA LEU A 1 -27.93 -18.95 0.19
C LEU A 1 -27.46 -17.59 0.68
N PRO A 2 -26.37 -17.49 1.46
CA PRO A 2 -25.87 -16.18 1.86
C PRO A 2 -25.28 -15.46 0.63
N PRO A 3 -25.42 -14.13 0.53
CA PRO A 3 -24.97 -13.39 -0.64
C PRO A 3 -23.45 -13.45 -0.76
N ASN A 4 -22.97 -13.55 -2.00
CA ASN A 4 -21.57 -13.57 -2.41
C ASN A 4 -20.72 -12.54 -1.63
N LEU A 5 -19.79 -13.06 -0.82
CA LEU A 5 -18.57 -12.37 -0.39
C LEU A 5 -17.58 -12.28 -1.58
N VAL A 6 -18.02 -11.67 -2.66
CA VAL A 6 -17.18 -11.28 -3.81
C VAL A 6 -17.48 -9.79 -3.93
N ASP A 7 -16.66 -8.89 -3.39
CA ASP A 7 -15.36 -8.55 -3.94
C ASP A 7 -14.65 -7.64 -2.90
N SER A 8 -13.87 -8.21 -1.98
CA SER A 8 -13.19 -7.41 -0.93
C SER A 8 -11.84 -6.86 -1.40
N PHE A 9 -11.47 -7.11 -2.65
CA PHE A 9 -10.27 -6.57 -3.31
C PHE A 9 -10.73 -5.63 -4.39
N LYS A 10 -11.36 -4.53 -3.97
CA LYS A 10 -11.67 -3.47 -4.92
C LYS A 10 -10.34 -2.97 -5.47
N GLU A 11 -10.01 -3.40 -6.69
CA GLU A 11 -8.85 -2.95 -7.45
C GLU A 11 -9.07 -1.47 -7.79
N TYR A 12 -8.87 -0.61 -6.79
CA TYR A 12 -8.85 0.81 -7.01
C TYR A 12 -7.60 1.11 -7.85
N LYS A 13 -7.80 1.68 -9.04
CA LYS A 13 -6.70 2.05 -9.93
C LYS A 13 -5.83 3.09 -9.23
N VAL A 14 -4.73 2.64 -8.66
CA VAL A 14 -3.67 3.52 -8.17
C VAL A 14 -3.08 4.21 -9.40
N GLU A 15 -3.05 5.54 -9.37
CA GLU A 15 -2.39 6.33 -10.39
C GLU A 15 -0.88 6.35 -10.16
N LYS A 16 -0.46 6.64 -8.92
CA LYS A 16 0.94 6.69 -8.51
C LYS A 16 1.10 6.83 -7.00
N ILE A 17 2.30 6.49 -6.52
CA ILE A 17 2.75 6.82 -5.17
C ILE A 17 3.29 8.25 -5.18
N ILE A 18 2.71 9.10 -4.35
CA ILE A 18 3.06 10.52 -4.24
C ILE A 18 4.23 10.72 -3.28
N LYS A 19 4.14 10.09 -2.10
CA LYS A 19 5.10 10.24 -1.01
C LYS A 19 5.19 8.94 -0.21
N HIS A 20 6.27 8.81 0.54
CA HIS A 20 6.39 7.81 1.59
C HIS A 20 6.76 8.48 2.91
N LYS A 21 6.49 7.80 4.02
CA LYS A 21 6.97 8.18 5.35
C LYS A 21 7.31 6.94 6.14
N GLY A 22 8.50 6.95 6.74
CA GLY A 22 8.91 5.94 7.70
C GLY A 22 8.31 6.23 9.07
N THR A 23 7.73 5.21 9.69
CA THR A 23 7.24 5.25 11.07
C THR A 23 7.89 4.12 11.87
N PRO A 24 7.89 4.16 13.20
CA PRO A 24 8.41 3.06 14.03
C PRO A 24 7.71 1.72 13.81
N GLN A 25 6.50 1.74 13.24
CA GLN A 25 5.68 0.56 12.95
C GLN A 25 5.88 0.03 11.52
N GLY A 26 6.55 0.79 10.64
CA GLY A 26 6.71 0.44 9.23
C GLY A 26 6.61 1.65 8.29
N MET A 27 6.61 1.38 6.99
CA MET A 27 6.48 2.40 5.94
C MET A 27 5.02 2.63 5.56
N LYS A 28 4.65 3.91 5.38
CA LYS A 28 3.37 4.30 4.77
C LYS A 28 3.61 5.04 3.48
N TYR A 29 2.71 4.85 2.53
CA TYR A 29 2.76 5.46 1.21
C TYR A 29 1.48 6.25 0.94
N LEU A 30 1.64 7.46 0.41
CA LEU A 30 0.54 8.31 -0.01
C LEU A 30 0.17 7.95 -1.45
N ILE A 31 -1.04 7.46 -1.63
CA ILE A 31 -1.55 6.94 -2.89
C ILE A 31 -2.42 7.98 -3.57
N ARG A 32 -2.11 8.27 -4.84
CA ARG A 32 -3.01 8.98 -5.73
C ARG A 32 -3.93 7.99 -6.40
N TRP A 33 -5.22 8.17 -6.21
CA TRP A 33 -6.23 7.36 -6.88
C TRP A 33 -6.57 7.94 -8.25
N LYS A 34 -6.60 7.09 -9.27
CA LYS A 34 -6.90 7.52 -10.64
C LYS A 34 -8.35 7.97 -10.74
N GLY A 35 -8.55 9.20 -11.20
CA GLY A 35 -9.88 9.81 -11.33
C GLY A 35 -10.39 10.51 -10.07
N TYR A 36 -9.57 10.58 -9.02
CA TYR A 36 -9.85 11.35 -7.81
C TYR A 36 -8.90 12.55 -7.68
N SER A 37 -9.28 13.50 -6.82
CA SER A 37 -8.47 14.69 -6.60
C SER A 37 -7.32 14.41 -5.64
N PRO A 38 -6.26 15.23 -5.62
CA PRO A 38 -5.20 15.14 -4.60
C PRO A 38 -5.69 15.20 -3.15
N SER A 39 -6.89 15.76 -2.94
CA SER A 39 -7.55 15.82 -1.65
C SER A 39 -8.05 14.45 -1.17
N ASP A 40 -8.26 13.51 -2.09
CA ASP A 40 -8.67 12.13 -1.81
C ASP A 40 -7.46 11.20 -1.65
N ASP A 41 -6.23 11.73 -1.71
CA ASP A 41 -5.01 10.93 -1.54
C ASP A 41 -4.98 10.31 -0.13
N THR A 42 -4.86 8.99 -0.04
CA THR A 42 -4.87 8.26 1.24
C THR A 42 -3.49 7.69 1.58
N TRP A 43 -3.22 7.56 2.87
CA TRP A 43 -2.00 6.93 3.37
C TRP A 43 -2.25 5.45 3.64
N GLU A 44 -1.77 4.60 2.74
CA GLU A 44 -1.85 3.15 2.86
C GLU A 44 -0.55 2.60 3.45
N TRP A 45 -0.65 1.47 4.15
CA TRP A 45 0.53 0.74 4.59
C TRP A 45 1.17 0.01 3.42
N GLU A 46 2.45 -0.33 3.59
CA GLU A 46 3.14 -1.21 2.65
C GLU A 46 2.38 -2.51 2.40
N ASP A 47 1.90 -3.16 3.46
CA ASP A 47 1.18 -4.43 3.41
C ASP A 47 -0.13 -4.31 2.60
N ASP A 48 -0.84 -3.17 2.74
CA ASP A 48 -2.07 -2.89 1.99
C ASP A 48 -1.80 -2.66 0.49
N LEU A 49 -0.57 -2.25 0.16
CA LEU A 49 -0.12 -1.98 -1.21
C LEU A 49 0.57 -3.15 -1.87
N GLU A 50 0.69 -4.28 -1.18
CA GLU A 50 1.23 -5.51 -1.75
C GLU A 50 0.40 -5.97 -2.97
N TYR A 51 -0.92 -5.69 -2.96
CA TYR A 51 -1.82 -5.89 -4.12
C TYR A 51 -1.48 -5.00 -5.33
N SER A 52 -0.77 -3.90 -5.12
CA SER A 52 -0.25 -2.99 -6.16
C SER A 52 1.28 -3.11 -6.28
N GLY A 53 1.80 -4.32 -6.12
CA GLY A 53 3.24 -4.61 -5.96
C GLY A 53 4.15 -4.06 -7.06
N GLU A 54 3.69 -3.92 -8.31
CA GLU A 54 4.51 -3.36 -9.39
C GLU A 54 4.83 -1.87 -9.19
N LEU A 55 3.81 -1.05 -8.88
CA LEU A 55 3.97 0.39 -8.64
C LEU A 55 4.81 0.66 -7.39
N LEU A 56 4.58 -0.12 -6.34
CA LEU A 56 5.35 -0.01 -5.11
C LEU A 56 6.82 -0.38 -5.34
N ARG A 57 7.07 -1.45 -6.09
CA ARG A 57 8.43 -1.90 -6.43
C ARG A 57 9.18 -0.86 -7.25
N GLU A 58 8.57 -0.32 -8.30
CA GLU A 58 9.18 0.75 -9.10
C GLU A 58 9.48 2.00 -8.27
N TYR A 59 8.54 2.40 -7.42
CA TYR A 59 8.74 3.54 -6.53
C TYR A 59 9.88 3.31 -5.55
N LYS A 60 9.94 2.13 -4.93
CA LYS A 60 11.02 1.76 -4.00
C LYS A 60 12.37 1.72 -4.69
N ASP A 61 12.46 1.16 -5.88
CA ASP A 61 13.70 1.10 -6.67
C ASP A 61 14.20 2.52 -7.01
N ALA A 62 13.31 3.38 -7.49
CA ALA A 62 13.62 4.77 -7.80
C ALA A 62 14.06 5.59 -6.56
N ASN A 63 13.48 5.30 -5.39
CA ASN A 63 13.78 5.98 -4.13
C ASN A 63 14.85 5.26 -3.27
N LYS A 64 15.44 4.16 -3.76
CA LYS A 64 16.40 3.32 -3.03
C LYS A 64 15.90 2.89 -1.64
N LEU A 65 14.62 2.56 -1.55
CA LEU A 65 14.02 2.07 -0.31
C LEU A 65 14.23 0.55 -0.19
N PRO A 66 14.38 0.03 1.05
CA PRO A 66 14.40 -1.40 1.26
C PRO A 66 13.07 -2.02 0.80
N GLN A 67 13.16 -3.14 0.07
CA GLN A 67 12.02 -4.05 -0.09
C GLN A 67 11.99 -4.87 1.20
N ASP A 68 10.95 -4.68 2.01
CA ASP A 68 10.79 -5.46 3.23
C ASP A 68 10.38 -6.88 2.85
N ASN A 69 11.37 -7.68 2.48
CA ASN A 69 11.31 -9.14 2.55
C ASN A 69 11.97 -9.64 3.84
N ALA A 70 12.11 -8.76 4.84
CA ALA A 70 12.48 -9.10 6.18
C ALA A 70 11.20 -9.15 7.02
N GLU A 71 10.82 -10.37 7.41
CA GLU A 71 9.93 -10.70 8.51
C GLU A 71 9.81 -9.54 9.51
N THR A 72 8.83 -8.67 9.31
CA THR A 72 8.42 -7.76 10.36
C THR A 72 7.84 -8.67 11.42
N CYS A 73 8.65 -8.87 12.45
CA CYS A 73 8.31 -9.57 13.68
C CYS A 73 7.13 -8.85 14.35
N PHE A 74 5.95 -8.96 13.78
CA PHE A 74 4.71 -8.81 14.50
C PHE A 74 4.66 -10.00 15.44
N LYS A 75 5.08 -9.77 16.68
CA LYS A 75 4.70 -10.67 17.76
C LYS A 75 3.17 -10.75 17.74
N PRO A 76 2.56 -11.92 17.48
CA PRO A 76 1.14 -12.06 17.69
C PRO A 76 0.90 -11.81 19.17
N ILE A 77 0.21 -10.70 19.48
CA ILE A 77 -0.45 -10.57 20.78
C ILE A 77 -1.72 -11.40 20.66
N LYS A 78 -1.63 -12.66 21.08
CA LYS A 78 -2.76 -13.38 21.65
C LYS A 78 -2.29 -14.42 22.65
#